data_AF-A0A2T2S7B7-F1
#
_entry.id   AF-A0A2T2S7B7-F1
#
_cell.length_a   1.000
_cell.length_b   1.000
_cell.length_c   1.000
_cell.angle_alpha   90.00
_cell.angle_beta   90.00
_cell.angle_gamma   90.00
#
_symmetry.space_group_name_H-M   'P 1'
#
loop_
_entity.id
_entity.type
_entity.pdbx_description
1 polymer ?
#
loop_
_entity_poly.entity_id
_entity_poly.type
_entity_poly.pdbx_seq_one_letter_code
_entity_poly.pdbx_strand_id
1 'polypeptide(L)'
;NRIGRLRDDTDVFTTFEGDNTVLLLQVAKGLLSDFKREFRDMNLLGMARFVADEVATRVTELNPVVTRKTDAEHLRSLDFQRGAFEYRAERMLLSVGQRLERRIDEEEMEPFDAFVDVQDHLVQCAWAEAERVILDRFVEAIQDVEDSDLREALTTLRSLFALSRLENDLDWFLEAGYVTGMKATAIRGVVNDVCDDMRPSAEALVDAFVIPDSLLAAPIATKQTARAPADLGRNPV
;
A
#
# COMPACT_ATOMS: atom_id res chain seq x y z
N ASN A 1 24.85 -10.35 -12.13
CA ASN A 1 23.43 -9.99 -11.89
C ASN A 1 23.22 -8.58 -11.34
N ARG A 2 24.25 -7.83 -10.90
CA ARG A 2 24.19 -6.41 -10.50
C ARG A 2 23.20 -5.99 -9.40
N ILE A 3 22.32 -6.86 -8.90
CA ILE A 3 21.32 -6.57 -7.85
C ILE A 3 21.94 -5.83 -6.66
N GLY A 4 23.06 -6.31 -6.12
CA GLY A 4 23.73 -5.65 -4.99
C GLY A 4 24.15 -4.21 -5.30
N ARG A 5 24.78 -3.96 -6.45
CA ARG A 5 25.18 -2.60 -6.85
C ARG A 5 24.00 -1.69 -7.10
N LEU A 6 22.95 -2.18 -7.77
CA LEU A 6 21.73 -1.40 -8.02
C LEU A 6 21.03 -1.03 -6.71
N ARG A 7 21.00 -1.94 -5.73
CA ARG A 7 20.50 -1.64 -4.39
C ARG A 7 21.36 -0.56 -3.73
N ASP A 8 22.68 -0.76 -3.67
CA ASP A 8 23.58 0.21 -3.01
C ASP A 8 23.50 1.61 -3.67
N ASP A 9 23.34 1.68 -5.00
CA ASP A 9 23.12 2.93 -5.74
C ASP A 9 21.73 3.55 -5.45
N THR A 10 20.73 2.74 -5.11
CA THR A 10 19.35 3.20 -4.82
C THR A 10 19.18 3.59 -3.35
N ASP A 11 19.91 2.97 -2.43
CA ASP A 11 19.79 3.20 -0.99
C ASP A 11 19.99 4.68 -0.61
N VAL A 12 20.84 5.40 -1.36
CA VAL A 12 21.07 6.84 -1.17
C VAL A 12 19.79 7.68 -1.32
N PHE A 13 18.83 7.25 -2.15
CA PHE A 13 17.57 7.97 -2.36
C PHE A 13 16.66 7.96 -1.13
N THR A 14 16.93 7.10 -0.14
CA THR A 14 16.21 7.09 1.13
C THR A 14 16.65 8.21 2.10
N THR A 15 17.72 8.95 1.76
CA THR A 15 18.34 9.97 2.62
C THR A 15 18.60 11.30 1.91
N PHE A 16 18.92 11.29 0.60
CA PHE A 16 19.51 12.45 -0.09
C PHE A 16 18.57 13.66 -0.24
N GLU A 17 17.26 13.47 -0.36
CA GLU A 17 16.29 14.56 -0.55
C GLU A 17 15.43 14.83 0.70
N GLY A 18 15.94 14.39 1.85
CA GLY A 18 15.21 14.30 3.10
C GLY A 18 15.20 12.85 3.56
N ASP A 19 15.58 12.62 4.82
CA ASP A 19 15.44 11.30 5.42
C ASP A 19 13.97 10.85 5.33
N ASN A 20 13.73 9.64 4.84
CA ASN A 20 12.36 9.12 4.63
C ASN A 20 11.50 9.22 5.89
N THR A 21 12.07 9.03 7.08
CA THR A 21 11.31 9.17 8.34
C THR A 21 10.90 10.63 8.54
N VAL A 22 11.80 11.58 8.28
CA VAL A 22 11.49 13.01 8.35
C VAL A 22 10.41 13.40 7.35
N LEU A 23 10.46 12.88 6.12
CA LEU A 23 9.44 13.14 5.09
C LEU A 23 8.07 12.56 5.50
N LEU A 24 8.04 11.34 6.04
CA LEU A 24 6.80 10.75 6.58
C LEU A 24 6.24 11.56 7.75
N LEU A 25 7.09 12.11 8.62
CA LEU A 25 6.65 12.99 9.70
C LEU A 25 6.08 14.32 9.18
N GLN A 26 6.60 14.83 8.05
CA GLN A 26 6.01 15.99 7.39
C GLN A 26 4.63 15.67 6.81
N VAL A 27 4.44 14.50 6.21
CA VAL A 27 3.12 14.01 5.76
C VAL A 27 2.16 13.93 6.93
N ALA A 28 2.52 13.24 8.01
CA ALA A 28 1.67 13.11 9.20
C ALA A 28 1.29 14.47 9.81
N LYS A 29 2.24 15.42 9.87
CA LYS A 29 1.99 16.79 10.34
C LYS A 29 1.01 17.54 9.43
N GLY A 30 1.11 17.36 8.10
CA GLY A 30 0.16 17.89 7.13
C GLY A 30 -1.24 17.37 7.40
N LEU A 31 -1.39 16.05 7.50
CA LEU A 31 -2.68 15.39 7.79
C LEU A 31 -3.32 15.90 9.09
N LEU A 32 -2.55 15.98 10.18
CA LEU A 32 -3.04 16.52 11.45
C LEU A 32 -3.46 17.98 11.36
N SER A 33 -2.73 18.79 10.58
CA SER A 33 -3.07 20.20 10.38
C SER A 33 -4.36 20.38 9.59
N ASP A 34 -4.57 19.52 8.59
CA ASP A 34 -5.77 19.51 7.76
C ASP A 34 -6.97 19.03 8.56
N PHE A 35 -6.81 17.93 9.29
CA PHE A 35 -7.79 17.41 10.23
C PHE A 35 -8.20 18.48 11.27
N LYS A 36 -7.24 19.14 11.91
CA LYS A 36 -7.53 20.22 12.87
C LYS A 36 -8.28 21.39 12.24
N ARG A 37 -7.95 21.76 11.00
CA ARG A 37 -8.63 22.85 10.28
C ARG A 37 -10.07 22.49 9.96
N GLU A 38 -10.30 21.30 9.42
CA GLU A 38 -11.64 20.78 9.16
C GLU A 38 -12.51 20.76 10.42
N PHE A 39 -11.96 20.31 11.56
CA PHE A 39 -12.67 20.31 12.83
C PHE A 39 -12.94 21.69 13.41
N ARG A 40 -12.04 22.67 13.21
CA ARG A 40 -12.26 24.06 13.65
C ARG A 40 -13.28 24.79 12.79
N ASP A 41 -13.33 24.48 11.50
CA ASP A 41 -14.22 25.13 10.54
C ASP A 41 -15.62 24.49 10.53
N MET A 42 -15.78 23.29 11.07
CA MET A 42 -17.08 22.66 11.28
C MET A 42 -17.87 23.33 12.42
N ASN A 43 -19.13 23.69 12.13
CA ASN A 43 -20.09 24.03 13.17
C ASN A 43 -20.56 22.76 13.92
N LEU A 44 -21.27 22.91 15.05
CA LEU A 44 -21.75 21.79 15.88
C LEU A 44 -22.60 20.76 15.09
N LEU A 45 -23.33 21.21 14.06
CA LEU A 45 -24.10 20.32 13.18
C LEU A 45 -23.21 19.55 12.20
N GLY A 46 -22.13 20.17 11.71
CA GLY A 46 -21.11 19.54 10.90
C GLY A 46 -20.36 18.45 11.67
N MET A 47 -19.94 18.74 12.91
CA MET A 47 -19.33 17.75 13.80
C MET A 47 -20.27 16.57 14.09
N ALA A 48 -21.56 16.83 14.36
CA ALA A 48 -22.54 15.78 14.61
C ALA A 48 -22.76 14.88 13.38
N ARG A 49 -22.74 15.46 12.17
CA ARG A 49 -22.83 14.70 10.91
C ARG A 49 -21.56 13.90 10.62
N PHE A 50 -20.37 14.47 10.83
CA PHE A 50 -19.11 13.75 10.72
C PHE A 50 -19.08 12.52 11.64
N VAL A 51 -19.45 12.70 12.92
CA VAL A 51 -19.54 11.59 13.87
C VAL A 51 -20.61 10.57 13.44
N ALA A 52 -21.73 11.02 12.87
CA ALA A 52 -22.77 10.13 12.37
C ALA A 52 -22.34 9.35 11.12
N ASP A 53 -21.63 9.97 10.19
CA ASP A 53 -21.11 9.34 8.97
C ASP A 53 -20.01 8.34 9.32
N GLU A 54 -19.08 8.71 10.21
CA GLU A 54 -18.08 7.81 10.80
C GLU A 54 -18.75 6.60 11.49
N VAL A 55 -19.84 6.82 12.25
CA VAL A 55 -20.60 5.73 12.87
C VAL A 55 -21.34 4.88 11.82
N ALA A 56 -21.86 5.48 10.75
CA ALA A 56 -22.54 4.75 9.67
C ALA A 56 -21.55 3.88 8.88
N THR A 57 -20.39 4.41 8.50
CA THR A 57 -19.29 3.66 7.87
C THR A 57 -18.86 2.51 8.78
N ARG A 58 -18.66 2.76 10.09
CA ARG A 58 -18.42 1.71 11.10
C ARG A 58 -19.51 0.64 11.11
N VAL A 59 -20.79 1.00 11.06
CA VAL A 59 -21.90 0.03 11.10
C VAL A 59 -21.93 -0.85 9.86
N THR A 60 -21.50 -0.35 8.70
CA THR A 60 -21.51 -1.11 7.45
C THR A 60 -20.28 -1.99 7.29
N GLU A 61 -19.09 -1.48 7.62
CA GLU A 61 -17.82 -2.19 7.40
C GLU A 61 -17.42 -3.09 8.57
N LEU A 62 -17.71 -2.68 9.82
CA LEU A 62 -17.56 -3.53 11.02
C LEU A 62 -18.78 -4.43 11.24
N ASN A 63 -19.73 -4.44 10.29
CA ASN A 63 -20.86 -5.36 10.33
C ASN A 63 -20.34 -6.81 10.43
N PRO A 64 -20.79 -7.60 11.41
CA PRO A 64 -20.36 -8.99 11.58
C PRO A 64 -20.59 -9.88 10.35
N VAL A 65 -21.43 -9.46 9.41
CA VAL A 65 -21.65 -10.11 8.10
C VAL A 65 -20.52 -9.76 7.12
N VAL A 66 -20.11 -8.49 7.03
CA VAL A 66 -19.06 -8.00 6.11
C VAL A 66 -17.66 -8.34 6.61
N THR A 67 -17.43 -8.28 7.92
CA THR A 67 -16.14 -8.67 8.55
C THR A 67 -15.89 -10.18 8.51
N ARG A 68 -16.93 -10.99 8.28
CA ARG A 68 -16.86 -12.45 8.07
C ARG A 68 -17.00 -12.87 6.61
N LYS A 69 -17.27 -11.93 5.70
CA LYS A 69 -17.38 -12.22 4.27
C LYS A 69 -15.99 -12.54 3.71
N THR A 70 -15.79 -13.79 3.30
CA THR A 70 -14.49 -14.35 2.90
C THR A 70 -14.44 -14.78 1.44
N ASP A 71 -15.48 -14.55 0.64
CA ASP A 71 -15.45 -14.91 -0.77
C ASP A 71 -14.42 -14.09 -1.55
N ALA A 72 -13.77 -14.75 -2.51
CA ALA A 72 -12.71 -14.15 -3.31
C ALA A 72 -13.20 -12.95 -4.14
N GLU A 73 -14.45 -12.98 -4.62
CA GLU A 73 -15.06 -11.87 -5.36
C GLU A 73 -15.12 -10.61 -4.49
N HIS A 74 -15.63 -10.72 -3.26
CA HIS A 74 -15.63 -9.63 -2.29
C HIS A 74 -14.22 -9.14 -1.98
N LEU A 75 -13.26 -10.02 -1.69
CA LEU A 75 -11.90 -9.62 -1.33
C LEU A 75 -11.14 -8.94 -2.49
N ARG A 76 -11.45 -9.32 -3.74
CA ARG A 76 -10.88 -8.70 -4.97
C ARG A 76 -11.61 -7.42 -5.40
N SER A 77 -12.81 -7.17 -4.85
CA SER A 77 -13.61 -6.00 -5.18
C SER A 77 -12.90 -4.71 -4.78
N LEU A 78 -13.05 -3.67 -5.61
CA LEU A 78 -12.52 -2.35 -5.31
C LEU A 78 -13.17 -1.77 -4.05
N ASP A 79 -14.47 -1.95 -3.85
CA ASP A 79 -15.20 -1.40 -2.71
C ASP A 79 -14.60 -1.88 -1.38
N PHE A 80 -14.34 -3.19 -1.24
CA PHE A 80 -13.69 -3.71 -0.05
C PHE A 80 -12.26 -3.19 0.12
N GLN A 81 -11.47 -3.19 -0.95
CA GLN A 81 -10.07 -2.79 -0.89
C GLN A 81 -9.91 -1.31 -0.54
N ARG A 82 -10.69 -0.44 -1.21
CA ARG A 82 -10.70 0.99 -0.91
C ARG A 82 -11.19 1.26 0.51
N GLY A 83 -12.31 0.66 0.91
CA GLY A 83 -12.84 0.82 2.27
C GLY A 83 -11.84 0.39 3.35
N ALA A 84 -11.07 -0.69 3.13
CA ALA A 84 -10.05 -1.13 4.07
C ALA A 84 -8.90 -0.12 4.23
N PHE A 85 -8.46 0.51 3.13
CA PHE A 85 -7.39 1.50 3.13
C PHE A 85 -7.85 2.83 3.73
N GLU A 86 -9.05 3.29 3.36
CA GLU A 86 -9.70 4.48 3.93
C GLU A 86 -9.86 4.32 5.44
N TYR A 87 -10.46 3.20 5.87
CA TYR A 87 -10.62 2.87 7.28
C TYR A 87 -9.27 2.90 8.01
N ARG A 88 -8.21 2.29 7.45
CA ARG A 88 -6.90 2.29 8.12
C ARG A 88 -6.31 3.70 8.25
N ALA A 89 -6.29 4.47 7.18
CA ALA A 89 -5.73 5.82 7.19
C ALA A 89 -6.48 6.74 8.16
N GLU A 90 -7.81 6.75 8.12
CA GLU A 90 -8.65 7.58 8.98
C GLU A 90 -8.53 7.20 10.47
N ARG A 91 -8.54 5.90 10.77
CA ARG A 91 -8.41 5.42 12.15
C ARG A 91 -7.03 5.70 12.73
N MET A 92 -5.96 5.54 11.94
CA MET A 92 -4.61 5.91 12.38
C MET A 92 -4.51 7.42 12.62
N LEU A 93 -5.05 8.25 11.72
CA LEU A 93 -5.04 9.71 11.88
C LEU A 93 -5.80 10.17 13.14
N LEU A 94 -7.00 9.64 13.36
CA LEU A 94 -7.79 9.96 14.54
C LEU A 94 -7.06 9.54 15.83
N SER A 95 -6.55 8.30 15.87
CA SER A 95 -5.93 7.75 17.08
C SER A 95 -4.58 8.41 17.39
N VAL A 96 -3.77 8.77 16.39
CA VAL A 96 -2.53 9.52 16.63
C VAL A 96 -2.83 10.95 17.07
N GLY A 97 -3.87 11.59 16.51
CA GLY A 97 -4.35 12.90 16.95
C GLY A 97 -4.77 12.90 18.42
N GLN A 98 -5.58 11.92 18.84
CA GLN A 98 -6.00 11.74 20.23
C GLN A 98 -4.82 11.46 21.16
N ARG A 99 -3.86 10.62 20.73
CA ARG A 99 -2.66 10.32 21.54
C ARG A 99 -1.82 11.59 21.74
N LEU A 100 -1.66 12.41 20.70
CA LEU A 100 -0.94 13.67 20.76
C LEU A 100 -1.66 14.71 21.64
N GLU A 101 -2.98 14.86 21.50
CA GLU A 101 -3.80 15.75 22.34
C GLU A 101 -3.68 15.37 23.82
N ARG A 102 -3.86 14.09 24.14
CA ARG A 102 -3.70 13.55 25.50
C ARG A 102 -2.31 13.86 26.09
N ARG A 103 -1.26 13.70 25.30
CA ARG A 103 0.12 14.01 25.71
C ARG A 103 0.30 15.50 26.06
N ILE A 104 -0.33 16.40 25.33
CA ILE A 104 -0.18 17.85 25.51
C ILE A 104 -1.11 18.36 26.61
N ASP A 105 -2.39 18.00 26.54
CA ASP A 105 -3.45 18.62 27.34
C ASP A 105 -3.67 17.93 28.69
N GLU A 106 -3.52 16.59 28.76
CA GLU A 106 -3.71 15.84 30.01
C GLU A 106 -2.40 15.59 30.75
N GLU A 107 -1.31 15.33 30.01
CA GLU A 107 0.02 15.06 30.60
C GLU A 107 0.93 16.30 30.65
N GLU A 108 0.44 17.47 30.18
CA GLU A 108 1.15 18.75 30.19
C GLU A 108 2.55 18.70 29.54
N MET A 109 2.76 17.80 28.56
CA MET A 109 4.04 17.72 27.86
C MET A 109 4.20 18.86 26.86
N GLU A 110 5.43 19.34 26.71
CA GLU A 110 5.76 20.31 25.66
C GLU A 110 5.42 19.72 24.27
N PRO A 111 4.80 20.49 23.36
CA PRO A 111 4.28 19.95 22.10
C PRO A 111 5.31 19.23 21.23
N PHE A 112 6.57 19.67 21.27
CA PHE A 112 7.65 19.00 20.54
C PHE A 112 7.98 17.64 21.14
N ASP A 113 8.06 17.54 22.47
CA ASP A 113 8.33 16.28 23.16
C ASP A 113 7.18 15.29 22.99
N ALA A 114 5.93 15.78 23.04
CA ALA A 114 4.75 14.99 22.72
C ALA A 114 4.76 14.45 21.29
N PHE A 115 5.18 15.27 20.31
CA PHE A 115 5.32 14.84 18.91
C PHE A 115 6.38 13.74 18.75
N VAL A 116 7.51 13.86 19.45
CA VAL A 116 8.58 12.85 19.45
C VAL A 116 8.12 11.56 20.15
N ASP A 117 7.36 11.65 21.25
CA ASP A 117 6.84 10.49 21.99
C ASP A 117 5.85 9.63 21.17
N VAL A 118 5.17 10.23 20.18
CA VAL A 118 4.21 9.53 19.30
C VAL A 118 4.73 9.35 17.87
N GLN A 119 6.03 9.57 17.65
CA GLN A 119 6.66 9.57 16.33
C GLN A 119 6.45 8.26 15.56
N ASP A 120 6.56 7.12 16.26
CA ASP A 120 6.31 5.80 15.70
C ASP A 120 4.92 5.71 15.06
N HIS A 121 3.91 6.22 15.75
CA HIS A 121 2.53 6.21 15.30
C HIS A 121 2.29 7.20 14.16
N LEU A 122 2.95 8.37 14.20
CA LEU A 122 2.90 9.35 13.10
C LEU A 122 3.46 8.76 11.80
N VAL A 123 4.57 8.01 11.89
CA VAL A 123 5.16 7.31 10.74
C VAL A 123 4.19 6.27 10.17
N GLN A 124 3.54 5.48 11.02
CA GLN A 124 2.54 4.49 10.58
C GLN A 124 1.32 5.17 9.91
N CYS A 125 0.84 6.26 10.48
CA CYS A 125 -0.25 7.06 9.90
C CYS A 125 0.11 7.59 8.51
N ALA A 126 1.32 8.11 8.33
CA ALA A 126 1.80 8.58 7.03
C ALA A 126 1.91 7.46 5.99
N TRP A 127 2.37 6.26 6.38
CA TRP A 127 2.40 5.10 5.50
C TRP A 127 0.99 4.66 5.08
N ALA A 128 0.05 4.57 6.02
CA ALA A 128 -1.33 4.21 5.71
C ALA A 128 -1.96 5.17 4.69
N GLU A 129 -1.73 6.48 4.85
CA GLU A 129 -2.22 7.47 3.89
C GLU A 129 -1.51 7.38 2.53
N ALA A 130 -0.18 7.17 2.52
CA ALA A 130 0.56 7.00 1.27
C ALA A 130 0.05 5.79 0.48
N GLU A 131 -0.19 4.66 1.16
CA GLU A 131 -0.75 3.45 0.55
C GLU A 131 -2.17 3.66 0.02
N ARG A 132 -3.02 4.42 0.74
CA ARG A 132 -4.36 4.82 0.29
C ARG A 132 -4.29 5.66 -0.99
N VAL A 133 -3.41 6.66 -1.01
CA VAL A 133 -3.19 7.52 -2.19
C VAL A 133 -2.68 6.70 -3.37
N ILE A 134 -1.74 5.77 -3.16
CA ILE A 134 -1.24 4.88 -4.22
C ILE A 134 -2.38 4.05 -4.81
N LEU A 135 -3.26 3.47 -3.97
CA LEU A 135 -4.41 2.71 -4.44
C LEU A 135 -5.35 3.58 -5.29
N ASP A 136 -5.67 4.79 -4.84
CA ASP A 136 -6.52 5.72 -5.59
C ASP A 136 -5.90 6.07 -6.95
N ARG A 137 -4.61 6.39 -7.00
CA ARG A 137 -3.91 6.68 -8.27
C ARG A 137 -3.88 5.47 -9.20
N PHE A 138 -3.74 4.27 -8.65
CA PHE A 138 -3.79 3.04 -9.44
C PHE A 138 -5.18 2.86 -10.06
N VAL A 139 -6.25 3.06 -9.28
CA VAL A 139 -7.63 2.98 -9.79
C VAL A 139 -7.89 4.02 -10.87
N GLU A 140 -7.49 5.28 -10.64
CA GLU A 140 -7.59 6.36 -11.63
C GLU A 140 -6.89 5.97 -12.93
N ALA A 141 -5.65 5.47 -12.86
CA ALA A 141 -4.88 5.07 -14.03
C ALA A 141 -5.53 3.93 -14.83
N ILE A 142 -6.24 3.00 -14.17
CA ILE A 142 -6.94 1.88 -14.84
C ILE A 142 -8.18 2.38 -15.60
N GLN A 143 -8.84 3.44 -15.13
CA GLN A 143 -10.06 3.97 -15.77
C GLN A 143 -9.79 4.48 -17.18
N ASP A 144 -8.60 5.01 -17.43
CA ASP A 144 -8.19 5.58 -18.72
C ASP A 144 -7.70 4.52 -19.74
N VAL A 145 -7.60 3.25 -19.34
CA VAL A 145 -7.13 2.17 -20.21
C VAL A 145 -8.27 1.70 -21.10
N GLU A 146 -8.16 1.87 -22.42
CA GLU A 146 -9.18 1.44 -23.38
C GLU A 146 -9.19 -0.06 -23.66
N ASP A 147 -8.01 -0.67 -23.74
CA ASP A 147 -7.83 -2.09 -24.04
C ASP A 147 -8.32 -2.98 -22.88
N SER A 148 -9.26 -3.89 -23.18
CA SER A 148 -9.92 -4.71 -22.16
C SER A 148 -8.97 -5.64 -21.44
N ASP A 149 -8.04 -6.24 -22.19
CA ASP A 149 -7.16 -7.29 -21.68
C ASP A 149 -6.07 -6.67 -20.78
N LEU A 150 -5.56 -5.50 -21.19
CA LEU A 150 -4.66 -4.68 -20.37
C LEU A 150 -5.38 -4.18 -19.11
N ARG A 151 -6.63 -3.71 -19.24
CA ARG A 151 -7.41 -3.27 -18.08
C ARG A 151 -7.62 -4.40 -17.08
N GLU A 152 -7.90 -5.61 -17.55
CA GLU A 152 -8.03 -6.80 -16.71
C GLU A 152 -6.71 -7.14 -16.00
N ALA A 153 -5.60 -7.19 -16.75
CA ALA A 153 -4.27 -7.45 -16.18
C ALA A 153 -3.89 -6.41 -15.10
N LEU A 154 -4.11 -5.13 -15.35
CA LEU A 154 -3.84 -4.06 -14.37
C LEU A 154 -4.81 -4.11 -13.18
N THR A 155 -6.06 -4.54 -13.38
CA THR A 155 -7.03 -4.74 -12.28
C THR A 155 -6.59 -5.86 -11.35
N THR A 156 -6.04 -6.95 -11.90
CA THR A 156 -5.44 -8.05 -11.14
C THR A 156 -4.19 -7.56 -10.39
N LEU A 157 -3.34 -6.75 -11.04
CA LEU A 157 -2.16 -6.16 -10.39
C LEU A 157 -2.53 -5.21 -9.24
N ARG A 158 -3.57 -4.39 -9.42
CA ARG A 158 -4.15 -3.56 -8.34
C ARG A 158 -4.68 -4.42 -7.20
N SER A 159 -5.33 -5.53 -7.51
CA SER A 159 -5.80 -6.46 -6.47
C SER A 159 -4.63 -7.07 -5.70
N LEU A 160 -3.54 -7.42 -6.38
CA LEU A 160 -2.34 -7.95 -5.74
C LEU A 160 -1.70 -6.91 -4.82
N PHE A 161 -1.55 -5.67 -5.31
CA PHE A 161 -1.06 -4.56 -4.50
C PHE A 161 -1.92 -4.41 -3.24
N ALA A 162 -3.23 -4.22 -3.39
CA ALA A 162 -4.13 -3.97 -2.27
C ALA A 162 -4.11 -5.11 -1.25
N LEU A 163 -4.29 -6.36 -1.70
CA LEU A 163 -4.33 -7.52 -0.80
C LEU A 163 -2.98 -7.80 -0.13
N SER A 164 -1.86 -7.57 -0.82
CA SER A 164 -0.52 -7.73 -0.20
C SER A 164 -0.25 -6.70 0.90
N ARG A 165 -0.77 -5.47 0.77
CA ARG A 165 -0.70 -4.47 1.84
C ARG A 165 -1.56 -4.88 3.03
N LEU A 166 -2.82 -5.28 2.76
CA LEU A 166 -3.70 -5.79 3.81
C LEU A 166 -3.10 -7.01 4.53
N GLU A 167 -2.45 -7.92 3.80
CA GLU A 167 -1.76 -9.08 4.35
C GLU A 167 -0.61 -8.69 5.29
N ASN A 168 0.21 -7.71 4.90
CA ASN A 168 1.35 -7.25 5.69
C ASN A 168 0.92 -6.57 7.00
N ASP A 169 -0.25 -5.94 7.03
CA ASP A 169 -0.77 -5.20 8.19
C ASP A 169 -1.95 -5.92 8.88
N LEU A 170 -2.04 -7.25 8.71
CA LEU A 170 -3.13 -8.05 9.28
C LEU A 170 -3.23 -7.93 10.80
N ASP A 171 -2.12 -7.73 11.50
CA ASP A 171 -2.07 -7.49 12.95
C ASP A 171 -2.91 -6.26 13.31
N TRP A 172 -2.68 -5.13 12.64
CA TRP A 172 -3.44 -3.90 12.85
C TRP A 172 -4.93 -4.09 12.52
N PHE A 173 -5.27 -4.72 11.39
CA PHE A 173 -6.66 -4.94 10.99
C PHE A 173 -7.42 -5.90 11.92
N LEU A 174 -6.73 -6.88 12.50
CA LEU A 174 -7.27 -7.80 13.50
C LEU A 174 -7.51 -7.07 14.83
N GLU A 175 -6.56 -6.25 15.28
CA GLU A 175 -6.69 -5.43 16.49
C GLU A 175 -7.82 -4.41 16.38
N ALA A 176 -7.97 -3.78 15.21
CA ALA A 176 -9.07 -2.85 14.93
C ALA A 176 -10.44 -3.54 14.79
N GLY A 177 -10.47 -4.88 14.68
CA GLY A 177 -11.69 -5.67 14.48
C GLY A 177 -12.32 -5.56 13.09
N TYR A 178 -11.60 -4.95 12.13
CA TYR A 178 -12.04 -4.82 10.73
C TYR A 178 -11.97 -6.16 9.97
N VAL A 179 -10.96 -6.96 10.31
CA VAL A 179 -10.76 -8.32 9.77
C VAL A 179 -10.93 -9.33 10.90
N THR A 180 -11.63 -10.43 10.62
CA THR A 180 -11.67 -11.60 11.52
C THR A 180 -10.58 -12.60 11.16
N GLY A 181 -10.21 -13.50 12.08
CA GLY A 181 -9.19 -14.53 11.79
C GLY A 181 -9.52 -15.39 10.54
N MET A 182 -10.81 -15.68 10.30
CA MET A 182 -11.24 -16.38 9.07
C MET A 182 -10.97 -15.54 7.82
N LYS A 183 -11.32 -14.25 7.85
CA LYS A 183 -11.10 -13.34 6.72
C LYS A 183 -9.60 -13.07 6.48
N ALA A 184 -8.79 -13.01 7.54
CA ALA A 184 -7.34 -12.95 7.43
C ALA A 184 -6.76 -14.16 6.69
N THR A 185 -7.17 -15.38 7.07
CA THR A 185 -6.78 -16.60 6.34
C THR A 185 -7.23 -16.58 4.89
N ALA A 186 -8.45 -16.10 4.61
CA ALA A 186 -8.95 -15.95 3.26
C ALA A 186 -8.13 -14.94 2.44
N ILE A 187 -7.75 -13.78 3.01
CA ILE A 187 -6.89 -12.79 2.34
C ILE A 187 -5.58 -13.44 1.89
N ARG A 188 -4.89 -14.21 2.75
CA ARG A 188 -3.66 -14.92 2.37
C ARG A 188 -3.88 -15.92 1.22
N GLY A 189 -5.01 -16.63 1.25
CA GLY A 189 -5.40 -17.53 0.15
C GLY A 189 -5.56 -16.76 -1.16
N VAL A 190 -6.34 -15.67 -1.14
CA VAL A 190 -6.60 -14.86 -2.32
C VAL A 190 -5.34 -14.17 -2.84
N VAL A 191 -4.38 -13.77 -1.99
CA VAL A 191 -3.07 -13.27 -2.45
C VAL A 191 -2.37 -14.32 -3.32
N ASN A 192 -2.33 -15.59 -2.88
CA ASN A 192 -1.74 -16.67 -3.68
C ASN A 192 -2.50 -16.88 -4.99
N ASP A 193 -3.84 -16.90 -4.94
CA ASP A 193 -4.66 -17.05 -6.15
C ASP A 193 -4.40 -15.91 -7.15
N VAL A 194 -4.30 -14.67 -6.67
CA VAL A 194 -4.00 -13.50 -7.53
C VAL A 194 -2.58 -13.57 -8.09
N CYS A 195 -1.60 -14.09 -7.34
CA CYS A 195 -0.26 -14.37 -7.86
C CYS A 195 -0.30 -15.41 -9.01
N ASP A 196 -1.10 -16.47 -8.85
CA ASP A 196 -1.29 -17.49 -9.90
C ASP A 196 -1.98 -16.90 -11.13
N ASP A 197 -3.00 -16.06 -10.95
CA ASP A 197 -3.69 -15.35 -12.02
C ASP A 197 -2.77 -14.35 -12.75
N MET A 198 -1.84 -13.72 -12.03
CA MET A 198 -0.88 -12.76 -12.57
C MET A 198 0.28 -13.43 -13.32
N ARG A 199 0.64 -14.66 -12.94
CA ARG A 199 1.81 -15.37 -13.45
C ARG A 199 1.92 -15.42 -14.98
N PRO A 200 0.85 -15.68 -15.76
CA PRO A 200 0.93 -15.69 -17.23
C PRO A 200 1.35 -14.35 -17.83
N SER A 201 1.02 -13.24 -17.16
CA SER A 201 1.30 -11.87 -17.62
C SER A 201 2.58 -11.28 -17.04
N ALA A 202 3.24 -11.96 -16.09
CA ALA A 202 4.39 -11.43 -15.35
C ALA A 202 5.57 -11.04 -16.25
N GLU A 203 5.92 -11.87 -17.25
CA GLU A 203 6.99 -11.56 -18.20
C GLU A 203 6.63 -10.33 -19.05
N ALA A 204 5.41 -10.27 -19.58
CA ALA A 204 4.93 -9.14 -20.39
C ALA A 204 4.92 -7.82 -19.61
N LEU A 205 4.53 -7.84 -18.33
CA LEU A 205 4.54 -6.66 -17.46
C LEU A 205 5.95 -6.14 -17.17
N VAL A 206 6.92 -7.04 -17.00
CA VAL A 206 8.32 -6.65 -16.80
C VAL A 206 8.94 -6.16 -18.11
N ASP A 207 8.64 -6.82 -19.24
CA ASP A 207 9.09 -6.40 -20.57
C ASP A 207 8.54 -5.03 -20.96
N ALA A 208 7.34 -4.66 -20.47
CA ALA A 208 6.71 -3.36 -20.71
C ALA A 208 7.50 -2.16 -20.15
N PHE A 209 8.46 -2.36 -19.23
CA PHE A 209 9.39 -1.30 -18.83
C PHE A 209 10.39 -0.93 -19.93
N VAL A 210 10.54 -1.79 -20.95
CA VAL A 210 11.42 -1.58 -22.12
C VAL A 210 12.85 -1.21 -21.70
N ILE A 211 13.37 -1.86 -20.66
CA ILE A 211 14.72 -1.60 -20.15
C ILE A 211 15.72 -2.32 -21.06
N PRO A 212 16.64 -1.60 -21.75
CA PRO A 212 17.64 -2.24 -22.61
C PRO A 212 18.55 -3.22 -21.85
N ASP A 213 18.92 -4.32 -22.50
CA ASP A 213 19.84 -5.34 -21.95
C ASP A 213 21.18 -4.74 -21.49
N SER A 214 21.66 -3.69 -22.18
CA SER A 214 22.88 -2.98 -21.82
C SER A 214 22.75 -2.20 -20.50
N LEU A 215 21.55 -1.75 -20.15
CA LEU A 215 21.25 -1.09 -18.87
C LEU A 215 20.99 -2.12 -17.77
N LEU A 216 20.26 -3.21 -18.06
CA LEU A 216 20.09 -4.33 -17.13
C LEU A 216 21.46 -4.91 -16.72
N ALA A 217 22.27 -5.26 -17.72
CA ALA A 217 23.59 -5.90 -17.60
C ALA A 217 23.62 -7.00 -16.51
N ALA A 218 22.58 -7.82 -16.50
CA ALA A 218 22.37 -8.91 -15.56
C ALA A 218 22.23 -10.23 -16.34
N PRO A 219 23.25 -11.11 -16.34
CA PRO A 219 23.23 -12.34 -17.13
C PRO A 219 22.05 -13.29 -16.87
N ILE A 220 21.44 -13.25 -15.68
CA ILE A 220 20.22 -14.03 -15.38
C ILE A 220 18.95 -13.49 -16.06
N ALA A 221 18.96 -12.22 -16.48
CA ALA A 221 17.80 -11.54 -17.07
C ALA A 221 17.93 -11.43 -18.60
N THR A 222 19.16 -11.42 -19.11
CA THR A 222 19.41 -11.45 -20.56
C THR A 222 19.45 -12.90 -21.01
N LYS A 223 18.68 -13.28 -22.04
CA LYS A 223 18.85 -14.57 -22.71
C LYS A 223 20.30 -14.66 -23.16
N GLN A 224 21.13 -15.50 -22.51
CA GLN A 224 22.36 -15.95 -23.14
C GLN A 224 21.91 -16.66 -24.42
N THR A 225 22.08 -15.98 -25.57
CA THR A 225 21.96 -16.59 -26.88
C THR A 225 22.68 -17.93 -26.85
N ALA A 226 21.92 -18.96 -27.22
CA ALA A 226 22.33 -20.36 -27.21
C ALA A 226 23.76 -20.57 -27.74
N ARG A 227 24.47 -21.48 -27.07
CA ARG A 227 25.60 -22.30 -27.57
C ARG A 227 26.46 -21.64 -28.65
N ALA A 228 27.71 -21.35 -28.30
CA ALA A 228 28.79 -21.40 -29.30
C ALA A 228 28.64 -22.72 -30.09
N PRO A 229 28.61 -22.69 -31.44
CA PRO A 229 28.50 -23.90 -32.22
C PRO A 229 29.64 -24.83 -31.83
N ALA A 230 29.31 -26.10 -31.62
CA ALA A 230 30.29 -27.15 -31.47
C ALA A 230 31.25 -27.05 -32.66
N ASP A 231 32.52 -26.80 -32.38
CA ASP A 231 33.59 -26.98 -33.35
C ASP A 231 33.65 -28.46 -33.71
N LEU A 232 32.81 -28.85 -34.67
CA LEU A 232 32.96 -30.04 -35.49
C LEU A 232 33.76 -29.65 -36.75
N GLY A 233 34.93 -29.07 -36.52
CA GLY A 233 35.99 -28.83 -37.51
C GLY A 233 36.88 -30.05 -37.65
N ARG A 234 36.41 -30.96 -38.50
CA ARG A 234 37.14 -32.01 -39.24
C ARG A 234 38.67 -31.84 -39.27
N ASN A 235 39.37 -32.90 -38.89
CA ASN A 235 40.67 -33.26 -39.46
C ASN A 235 40.56 -33.33 -41.00
N PRO A 236 41.55 -32.81 -41.72
CA PRO A 236 42.13 -33.62 -42.78
C PRO A 236 43.66 -33.55 -42.88
N VAL A 237 44.23 -34.75 -42.88
CA VAL A 237 45.54 -35.24 -43.36
C VAL A 237 46.80 -34.81 -42.60
#